data_AF-A0A0M8N5K4-F1
#
_entry.id   AF-A0A0M8N5K4-F1
#
_cell.length_a   1.000
_cell.length_b   1.000
_cell.length_c   1.000
_cell.angle_alpha   90.00
_cell.angle_beta   90.00
_cell.angle_gamma   90.00
#
_symmetry.space_group_name_H-M   'P 1'
#
loop_
_entity.id
_entity.type
_entity.pdbx_description
1 polymer ?
#
loop_
_entity_poly.entity_id
_entity_poly.type
_entity_poly.pdbx_seq_one_letter_code
_entity_poly.pdbx_strand_id
1 'polypeptide(L)'
;MQRLKLLHVKERMLRDVIPTMLEPLVHKTSSPEAMFATFMKALNEAQTQIQEFAELMRDDVSKEVFARAERSRQENPAGIRPWRHKDHPNWFNLDEQ
;
A
#
# COMPACT_ATOMS: atom_id res chain seq x y z
N MET A 1 9.04 -7.87 -10.95
CA MET A 1 8.93 -6.40 -10.71
C MET A 1 7.48 -5.94 -10.55
N GLN A 2 6.53 -6.40 -11.36
CA GLN A 2 5.11 -6.02 -11.25
C GLN A 2 4.52 -6.20 -9.83
N ARG A 3 4.79 -7.35 -9.18
CA ARG A 3 4.33 -7.60 -7.79
C ARG A 3 4.84 -6.57 -6.78
N LEU A 4 6.12 -6.21 -6.85
CA LEU A 4 6.72 -5.19 -5.98
C LEU A 4 6.16 -3.80 -6.27
N LYS A 5 5.90 -3.47 -7.54
CA LYS A 5 5.23 -2.21 -7.91
C LYS A 5 3.83 -2.14 -7.29
N LEU A 6 3.04 -3.21 -7.43
CA LEU A 6 1.70 -3.28 -6.85
C LEU A 6 1.72 -3.15 -5.32
N LEU A 7 2.63 -3.87 -4.65
CA LEU A 7 2.84 -3.77 -3.21
C LEU A 7 3.19 -2.35 -2.79
N HIS A 8 4.12 -1.69 -3.49
CA HIS A 8 4.52 -0.32 -3.18
C HIS A 8 3.35 0.67 -3.32
N VAL A 9 2.54 0.54 -4.38
CA VAL A 9 1.36 1.40 -4.58
C VAL A 9 0.36 1.20 -3.44
N LYS A 10 0.00 -0.06 -3.14
CA LYS A 10 -0.95 -0.39 -2.07
C LYS A 10 -0.46 0.06 -0.70
N GLU A 11 0.84 -0.13 -0.39
CA GLU A 11 1.47 0.37 0.84
C GLU A 11 1.31 1.89 0.95
N ARG A 12 1.50 2.62 -0.15
CA ARG A 12 1.35 4.08 -0.17
C ARG A 12 -0.08 4.51 0.11
N MET A 13 -1.06 3.82 -0.47
CA MET A 13 -2.49 4.08 -0.24
C MET A 13 -2.88 3.92 1.24
N LEU A 14 -2.17 3.08 2.00
CA LEU A 14 -2.41 2.94 3.44
C LEU A 14 -2.18 4.23 4.24
N ARG A 15 -1.42 5.20 3.70
CA ARG A 15 -1.20 6.50 4.37
C ARG A 15 -2.49 7.31 4.48
N ASP A 16 -3.41 7.13 3.54
CA ASP A 16 -4.66 7.88 3.47
C ASP A 16 -5.78 7.21 4.27
N VAL A 17 -5.56 6.00 4.79
CA VAL A 17 -6.58 5.21 5.50
C VAL A 17 -7.12 5.93 6.73
N ILE A 18 -6.24 6.40 7.63
CA ILE A 18 -6.67 7.12 8.85
C ILE A 18 -7.38 8.44 8.48
N PRO A 19 -6.83 9.30 7.61
CA PRO A 19 -7.54 10.49 7.14
C PRO A 19 -8.93 10.18 6.57
N THR A 20 -9.04 9.16 5.71
CA THR A 20 -10.31 8.76 5.06
C THR A 20 -11.33 8.26 6.09
N MET A 21 -10.90 7.49 7.10
CA MET A 21 -11.78 7.03 8.18
C MET A 21 -12.37 8.19 8.99
N LEU A 22 -11.59 9.26 9.18
CA LEU A 22 -11.98 10.40 10.00
C LEU A 22 -12.73 11.48 9.22
N GLU A 23 -12.62 11.50 7.89
CA GLU A 23 -13.28 12.46 7.01
C GLU A 23 -14.78 12.66 7.32
N PRO A 24 -15.59 11.62 7.59
CA PRO A 24 -17.01 11.79 7.90
C PRO A 24 -17.28 12.56 9.19
N LEU A 25 -16.32 12.59 10.13
CA LEU A 25 -16.44 13.26 11.43
C LEU A 25 -16.14 14.77 11.34
N VAL A 26 -15.45 15.20 10.28
CA VAL A 26 -15.06 16.61 10.08
C VAL A 26 -16.18 17.41 9.41
N HIS A 27 -17.08 16.74 8.71
CA HIS A 27 -18.17 17.37 7.98
C HIS A 27 -19.40 17.60 8.85
N LYS A 28 -20.06 18.76 8.67
CA LYS A 28 -21.39 19.00 9.27
C LYS A 28 -22.41 18.10 8.58
N THR A 29 -22.88 17.07 9.28
CA THR A 29 -23.95 16.19 8.81
C THR A 29 -25.32 16.66 9.29
N SER A 30 -26.36 16.27 8.56
CA SER A 30 -27.75 16.64 8.84
C SER A 30 -28.32 15.92 10.07
N SER A 31 -27.81 14.72 10.41
CA SER A 31 -28.17 13.98 11.62
C SER A 31 -27.01 13.10 12.15
N PRO A 32 -27.03 12.73 13.45
CA PRO A 32 -26.07 11.79 14.05
C PRO A 32 -26.08 10.40 13.40
N GLU A 33 -27.25 9.89 13.03
CA GLU A 33 -27.42 8.56 12.41
C GLU A 33 -26.76 8.52 11.02
N ALA A 34 -26.93 9.59 10.24
CA ALA A 34 -26.27 9.73 8.96
C ALA A 34 -24.74 9.77 9.11
N MET A 35 -24.23 10.50 10.12
CA MET A 35 -22.79 10.54 10.42
C MET A 35 -22.24 9.16 10.76
N PHE A 36 -22.92 8.43 11.66
CA PHE A 36 -22.51 7.11 12.08
C PHE A 36 -22.49 6.12 10.90
N ALA A 37 -23.53 6.15 10.05
CA ALA A 37 -23.59 5.29 8.86
C ALA A 37 -22.43 5.57 7.90
N THR A 38 -22.12 6.84 7.62
CA THR A 38 -20.99 7.21 6.75
C THR A 38 -19.64 6.83 7.36
N PHE A 39 -19.47 7.03 8.67
CA PHE A 39 -18.27 6.62 9.39
C PHE A 39 -18.06 5.11 9.35
N MET A 40 -19.09 4.31 9.64
CA MET A 40 -19.00 2.85 9.57
C MET A 40 -18.68 2.35 8.17
N LYS A 41 -19.19 3.02 7.12
CA LYS A 41 -18.81 2.73 5.74
C LYS A 41 -17.32 2.96 5.51
N ALA A 42 -16.80 4.13 5.89
CA ALA A 42 -15.38 4.46 5.74
C ALA A 42 -14.47 3.49 6.54
N LEU A 43 -14.89 3.06 7.73
CA LEU A 43 -14.21 2.03 8.52
C LEU A 43 -14.13 0.69 7.79
N ASN A 44 -15.25 0.23 7.22
CA ASN A 44 -15.28 -1.05 6.50
C ASN A 44 -14.38 -1.02 5.27
N GLU A 45 -14.40 0.08 4.51
CA GLU A 45 -13.53 0.26 3.35
C GLU A 45 -12.04 0.28 3.74
N ALA A 46 -11.71 0.99 4.82
CA ALA A 46 -10.36 0.99 5.40
C ALA A 46 -9.90 -0.42 5.81
N GLN A 47 -10.77 -1.17 6.48
CA GLN A 47 -10.48 -2.55 6.88
C GLN A 47 -10.20 -3.44 5.66
N THR A 48 -11.01 -3.31 4.61
CA THR A 48 -10.78 -4.03 3.35
C THR A 48 -9.43 -3.69 2.73
N GLN A 49 -9.06 -2.40 2.65
CA GLN A 49 -7.76 -1.99 2.09
C GLN A 49 -6.57 -2.56 2.87
N ILE A 50 -6.64 -2.57 4.20
CA ILE A 50 -5.61 -3.16 5.07
C ILE A 50 -5.53 -4.67 4.83
N GLN A 51 -6.68 -5.35 4.75
CA GLN A 51 -6.74 -6.79 4.53
C GLN A 51 -6.16 -7.18 3.17
N GLU A 52 -6.55 -6.48 2.10
CA GLU A 52 -6.01 -6.69 0.75
C GLU A 52 -4.49 -6.56 0.73
N PHE A 53 -3.95 -5.51 1.36
CA PHE A 53 -2.51 -5.33 1.45
C PHE A 53 -1.82 -6.45 2.23
N ALA A 54 -2.41 -6.86 3.37
CA ALA A 54 -1.85 -7.93 4.20
C ALA A 54 -1.86 -9.28 3.48
N GLU A 55 -2.90 -9.58 2.71
CA GLU A 55 -2.98 -10.77 1.86
C GLU A 55 -1.95 -10.71 0.74
N LEU A 56 -1.83 -9.57 0.05
CA LEU A 56 -0.85 -9.36 -1.00
C LEU A 56 0.58 -9.55 -0.50
N MET A 57 0.90 -9.07 0.70
CA MET A 57 2.19 -9.28 1.36
C MET A 57 2.46 -10.75 1.68
N ARG A 58 1.43 -11.54 1.95
CA ARG A 58 1.52 -12.96 2.33
C ARG A 58 1.40 -13.90 1.14
N ASP A 59 1.08 -13.40 -0.05
CA ASP A 59 0.99 -14.24 -1.24
C ASP A 59 2.36 -14.87 -1.58
N ASP A 60 2.33 -16.04 -2.20
CA ASP A 60 3.53 -16.82 -2.46
C ASP A 60 4.48 -16.15 -3.45
N VAL A 61 3.95 -15.36 -4.39
CA VAL A 61 4.74 -14.59 -5.35
C VAL A 61 5.51 -13.47 -4.64
N SER A 62 4.88 -12.75 -3.73
CA SER A 62 5.49 -11.71 -2.90
C SER A 62 6.58 -12.32 -2.02
N LYS A 63 6.29 -13.45 -1.36
CA LYS A 63 7.29 -14.19 -0.55
C LYS A 63 8.49 -14.62 -1.38
N GLU A 64 8.28 -15.18 -2.57
CA GLU A 64 9.36 -15.61 -3.45
C GLU A 64 10.24 -14.43 -3.87
N VAL A 65 9.63 -13.30 -4.21
CA VAL A 65 10.35 -12.08 -4.59
C VAL A 65 11.19 -11.55 -3.42
N PHE A 66 10.63 -11.52 -2.20
CA PHE A 66 11.38 -11.11 -1.01
C PHE A 66 12.52 -12.10 -0.68
N ALA A 67 12.27 -13.41 -0.78
CA ALA A 67 13.30 -14.42 -0.56
C ALA A 67 14.45 -14.29 -1.57
N ARG A 68 14.14 -14.00 -2.84
CA ARG A 68 15.16 -13.71 -3.87
C ARG A 68 15.96 -12.45 -3.53
N ALA A 69 15.30 -11.39 -3.10
CA ALA A 69 15.97 -10.14 -2.72
C ALA A 69 16.88 -10.34 -1.49
N GLU A 70 16.42 -11.11 -0.51
CA GLU A 70 17.20 -11.48 0.68
C GLU A 70 18.45 -12.29 0.30
N ARG A 71 18.29 -13.32 -0.54
CA ARG A 71 19.42 -14.13 -1.03
C ARG A 71 20.45 -13.29 -1.77
N SER A 72 20.00 -12.40 -2.65
CA SER A 72 20.86 -11.47 -3.39
C SER A 72 21.69 -10.58 -2.44
N ARG A 73 21.09 -10.11 -1.34
CA ARG A 73 21.79 -9.31 -0.32
C ARG A 73 22.85 -10.12 0.43
N GLN A 74 22.56 -11.38 0.74
CA GLN A 74 23.50 -12.28 1.41
C GLN A 74 24.69 -12.66 0.51
N GLU A 75 24.43 -12.90 -0.77
CA GLU A 75 25.47 -13.26 -1.75
C GLU A 75 26.36 -12.07 -2.14
N ASN A 76 25.86 -10.83 -2.01
CA ASN A 76 26.62 -9.62 -2.32
C ASN A 76 26.60 -8.59 -1.16
N PRO A 77 27.33 -8.86 -0.06
CA PRO A 77 27.29 -8.05 1.15
C PRO A 77 27.88 -6.64 0.99
N ALA A 78 28.63 -6.36 -0.08
CA ALA A 78 29.31 -5.08 -0.30
C ALA A 78 28.81 -4.28 -1.53
N GLY A 79 27.83 -4.78 -2.29
CA GLY A 79 27.66 -4.35 -3.70
C GLY A 79 26.27 -3.95 -4.19
N ILE A 80 25.21 -4.01 -3.38
CA ILE A 80 23.89 -3.51 -3.85
C ILE A 80 23.88 -1.99 -3.75
N ARG A 81 24.16 -1.31 -4.87
CA ARG A 81 24.02 0.14 -4.98
C ARG A 81 22.53 0.51 -4.80
N PRO A 82 22.18 1.40 -3.86
CA PRO A 82 20.82 1.90 -3.74
C PRO A 82 20.39 2.59 -5.03
N TRP A 83 19.14 2.37 -5.44
CA TRP A 83 18.57 3.08 -6.58
C TRP A 83 18.49 4.57 -6.28
N ARG A 84 18.95 5.41 -7.21
CA ARG A 84 18.70 6.85 -7.14
C ARG A 84 17.38 7.16 -7.81
N HIS A 85 16.69 8.19 -7.31
CA HIS A 85 15.45 8.68 -7.92
C HIS A 85 15.59 9.04 -9.41
N LYS A 86 16.82 9.39 -9.86
CA LYS A 86 17.13 9.71 -11.25
C LYS A 86 17.28 8.47 -12.15
N ASP A 87 17.62 7.33 -11.56
CA ASP A 87 17.91 6.11 -12.33
C ASP A 87 16.62 5.49 -12.89
N HIS A 88 15.51 5.67 -12.17
CA HIS A 88 14.19 5.19 -12.58
C HIS A 88 13.11 6.23 -12.27
N PRO A 89 13.00 7.32 -13.06
CA PRO A 89 12.06 8.40 -12.77
C PRO A 89 10.60 7.92 -12.75
N ASN A 90 10.24 6.94 -13.58
CA ASN A 90 8.86 6.44 -13.70
C ASN A 90 8.57 5.22 -12.81
N TRP A 91 9.42 4.91 -11.82
CA TRP A 91 9.25 3.72 -10.97
C TRP A 91 7.92 3.69 -10.19
N PHE A 92 7.26 4.85 -10.07
CA PHE A 92 5.98 5.05 -9.40
C PHE A 92 4.76 5.01 -10.34
N ASN A 93 4.97 5.04 -11.65
CA ASN A 93 3.86 4.91 -12.60
C ASN A 93 3.44 3.43 -12.64
N LEU A 94 2.16 3.17 -12.37
CA LEU A 94 1.54 1.95 -12.89
C LEU A 94 1.67 2.08 -14.41
N ASP A 95 2.49 1.22 -15.01
CA ASP A 95 2.71 1.24 -16.45
C ASP A 95 1.33 1.31 -17.12
N GLU A 96 1.10 2.32 -17.97
CA GLU A 96 -0.01 2.30 -18.92
C GLU A 96 0.08 0.94 -19.62
N GLN A 97 -0.95 0.11 -19.45
CA GLN A 97 -1.02 -1.19 -20.13
C GLN A 97 -1.12 -1.01 -21.63
#